data_AF-A0A1I3TBZ8-F1
#
_entry.id   AF-A0A1I3TBZ8-F1
#
_cell.length_a   1.000
_cell.length_b   1.000
_cell.length_c   1.000
_cell.angle_alpha   90.00
_cell.angle_beta   90.00
_cell.angle_gamma   90.00
#
_symmetry.space_group_name_H-M   'P 1'
#
loop_
_entity.id
_entity.type
_entity.pdbx_description
1 polymer ?
#
loop_
_entity_poly.entity_id
_entity_poly.type
_entity_poly.pdbx_seq_one_letter_code
_entity_poly.pdbx_strand_id
1 'polypeptide(L)'
;MPWPDLTIGGRDQPSWIITPRADARAHLAVVSNQPVVADQPVVNEHRPPDWLMERPLDFAAFGRQLNKALSSQARLDVEAWLALVETVPWPLQDYVWRAAETRLGKAAKAALRRPNNRVLWEQIEAVRLCRPDGGKLYFQTPKQEFDAYAAVFRRFASPMACMYFMGGMVSLLSLRNESSTLAHHGEGSYDDRLVVLRRIGSTGMATLFPICTEPGAQYSQRASNRQDRRYGGVHFSKTDGEDVNNDKIKDLGRLIEGTYHYYEKPGGHVGARAFQTRITQVVERDTDGDGRFTTADPNRIDARKAGTSMFIHQGGKDSVLEPDTWSAGCQTIPTNRYKAFLATVGRPPSLFYVLVNAAR
;
A
#
# COMPACT_ATOMS: atom_id res chain seq x y z
N MET A 1 -11.18 -33.06 14.57
CA MET A 1 -11.47 -31.86 15.39
C MET A 1 -11.89 -30.76 14.43
N PRO A 2 -13.10 -30.20 14.54
CA PRO A 2 -13.52 -29.10 13.69
C PRO A 2 -12.94 -27.78 14.21
N TRP A 3 -12.42 -26.96 13.29
CA TRP A 3 -11.82 -25.66 13.57
C TRP A 3 -12.91 -24.63 13.90
N PRO A 4 -12.67 -23.68 14.82
CA PRO A 4 -13.64 -22.64 15.11
C PRO A 4 -13.74 -21.67 13.92
N ASP A 5 -14.99 -21.37 13.57
CA ASP A 5 -15.42 -20.40 12.60
C ASP A 5 -15.04 -18.99 13.09
N LEU A 6 -13.96 -18.42 12.55
CA LEU A 6 -13.53 -17.04 12.84
C LEU A 6 -14.03 -16.14 11.72
N THR A 7 -15.28 -15.71 11.87
CA THR A 7 -15.81 -14.50 11.23
C THR A 7 -15.03 -13.29 11.71
N ILE A 8 -13.95 -12.93 11.02
CA ILE A 8 -13.35 -11.59 11.11
C ILE A 8 -13.95 -10.76 9.97
N GLY A 9 -15.22 -10.40 10.18
CA GLY A 9 -15.96 -9.47 9.35
C GLY A 9 -16.67 -8.50 10.28
N GLY A 10 -16.20 -7.25 10.31
CA GLY A 10 -16.97 -6.10 10.78
C GLY A 10 -17.28 -6.05 12.28
N ARG A 11 -16.37 -5.48 13.05
CA ARG A 11 -16.59 -4.51 14.16
C ARG A 11 -15.20 -4.25 14.76
N ASP A 12 -14.90 -2.97 14.99
CA ASP A 12 -13.59 -2.40 15.39
C ASP A 12 -12.74 -1.85 14.23
N GLN A 13 -13.34 -0.98 13.44
CA GLN A 13 -12.61 0.08 12.73
C GLN A 13 -12.87 1.38 13.50
N PRO A 14 -11.87 1.99 14.16
CA PRO A 14 -12.06 3.30 14.75
C PRO A 14 -12.20 4.33 13.62
N SER A 15 -13.36 4.98 13.56
CA SER A 15 -13.67 6.07 12.64
C SER A 15 -12.76 7.26 12.92
N TRP A 16 -11.67 7.37 12.17
CA TRP A 16 -10.85 8.57 12.10
C TRP A 16 -10.60 8.91 10.64
N ILE A 17 -11.58 9.52 9.99
CA ILE A 17 -11.27 10.45 8.91
C ILE A 17 -10.64 11.66 9.62
N ILE A 18 -9.34 11.59 9.87
CA ILE A 18 -8.56 12.79 10.10
C ILE A 18 -8.30 13.34 8.71
N THR A 19 -9.01 14.42 8.36
CA THR A 19 -8.62 15.30 7.27
C THR A 19 -7.12 15.59 7.45
N PRO A 20 -6.25 15.27 6.48
CA PRO A 20 -4.85 15.62 6.58
C PRO A 20 -4.78 17.14 6.75
N ARG A 21 -4.22 17.59 7.87
CA ARG A 21 -3.76 18.98 7.98
C ARG A 21 -2.72 19.17 6.89
N ALA A 22 -3.10 19.90 5.84
CA ALA A 22 -2.24 20.32 4.72
C ALA A 22 -1.04 21.20 5.19
N ASP A 23 -0.93 21.44 6.49
CA ASP A 23 -0.09 22.43 7.15
C ASP A 23 1.06 21.82 7.99
N ALA A 24 1.19 20.49 8.09
CA ALA A 24 2.32 19.89 8.82
C ALA A 24 3.69 20.07 8.12
N ARG A 25 3.71 20.34 6.81
CA ARG A 25 4.95 20.58 6.03
C ARG A 25 5.35 22.05 5.90
N ALA A 26 4.46 23.00 6.21
CA ALA A 26 4.72 24.43 6.02
C ALA A 26 5.61 25.05 7.10
N HIS A 27 5.73 24.42 8.28
CA HIS A 27 6.47 25.00 9.42
C HIS A 27 7.95 24.60 9.50
N LEU A 28 8.47 23.81 8.56
CA LEU A 28 9.91 23.46 8.50
C LEU A 28 10.69 24.24 7.43
N ALA A 29 10.03 25.14 6.69
CA ALA A 29 10.64 25.96 5.66
C ALA A 29 10.72 27.44 6.06
N VAL A 30 11.14 27.76 7.30
CA VAL A 30 11.52 29.14 7.68
C VAL A 30 12.71 29.11 8.64
N VAL A 31 13.88 28.66 8.18
CA VAL A 31 15.17 29.11 8.72
C VAL A 31 16.19 29.15 7.57
N SER A 32 15.99 30.01 6.59
CA SER A 32 17.09 30.46 5.74
C SER A 32 16.79 31.87 5.27
N ASN A 33 17.18 32.86 6.08
CA ASN A 33 17.58 34.21 5.68
C ASN A 33 17.73 35.06 6.95
N GLN A 34 18.82 34.85 7.67
CA GLN A 34 19.37 35.89 8.54
C GLN A 34 20.83 36.14 8.13
N PRO A 35 21.29 37.41 8.12
CA PRO A 35 22.65 37.75 7.76
C PRO A 35 23.61 37.22 8.83
N VAL A 36 24.79 36.79 8.36
CA VAL A 36 25.86 36.21 9.17
C VAL A 36 26.34 37.23 10.20
N VAL A 37 26.06 36.96 11.48
CA VAL A 37 26.72 37.64 12.61
C VAL A 37 27.97 36.83 12.93
N ALA A 38 29.13 37.49 12.85
CA ALA A 38 30.42 36.91 13.21
C ALA A 38 30.50 36.74 14.73
N ASP A 39 30.14 35.54 15.20
CA ASP A 39 30.62 34.88 16.44
C ASP A 39 29.70 33.68 16.76
N GLN A 40 29.71 32.66 15.90
CA GLN A 40 29.03 31.40 16.20
C GLN A 40 30.01 30.40 16.84
N PRO A 41 29.59 29.69 17.90
CA PRO A 41 30.39 28.63 18.51
C PRO A 41 30.59 27.51 17.49
N VAL A 42 31.75 26.85 17.57
CA VAL A 42 32.11 25.69 16.75
C VAL A 42 30.94 24.71 16.71
N VAL A 43 30.27 24.63 15.55
CA VAL A 43 29.35 23.55 15.23
C VAL A 43 30.20 22.30 15.32
N ASN A 44 30.00 21.50 16.36
CA ASN A 44 30.54 20.14 16.37
C ASN A 44 30.05 19.51 15.08
N GLU A 45 30.96 19.24 14.14
CA GLU A 45 30.65 18.41 12.98
C GLU A 45 30.21 17.07 13.55
N HIS A 46 28.90 16.82 13.61
CA HIS A 46 28.34 15.57 14.05
C HIS A 46 28.65 14.55 12.98
N ARG A 47 29.87 14.01 13.03
CA ARG A 47 30.36 13.06 12.06
C ARG A 47 29.48 11.80 12.16
N PRO A 48 28.86 11.35 11.06
CA PRO A 48 28.15 10.10 11.04
C PRO A 48 29.06 8.98 11.56
N PRO A 49 28.52 7.99 12.30
CA PRO A 49 29.33 6.86 12.76
C PRO A 49 30.04 6.16 11.59
N ASP A 50 31.29 5.75 11.79
CA ASP A 50 32.17 5.22 10.73
C ASP A 50 31.55 4.07 9.92
N TRP A 51 30.70 3.24 10.54
CA TRP A 51 30.02 2.12 9.86
C TRP A 51 29.06 2.55 8.74
N LEU A 52 28.75 3.83 8.64
CA LEU A 52 27.76 4.39 7.72
C LEU A 52 28.39 5.20 6.57
N MET A 53 29.64 5.64 6.71
CA MET A 53 30.32 6.52 5.74
C MET A 53 30.74 5.82 4.44
N GLU A 54 30.65 4.49 4.36
CA GLU A 54 31.22 3.74 3.23
C GLU A 54 30.18 3.16 2.26
N ARG A 55 28.86 3.19 2.57
CA ARG A 55 27.82 2.45 1.81
C ARG A 55 26.43 3.09 1.88
N PRO A 56 25.52 2.81 0.91
CA PRO A 56 24.09 3.10 1.02
C PRO A 56 23.48 2.71 2.37
N LEU A 57 22.60 3.55 2.92
CA LEU A 57 21.96 3.30 4.21
C LEU A 57 21.16 1.98 4.19
N ASP A 58 21.59 0.98 4.95
CA ASP A 58 20.80 -0.24 5.18
C ASP A 58 19.67 0.05 6.18
N PHE A 59 18.43 0.06 5.71
CA PHE A 59 17.24 0.39 6.52
C PHE A 59 17.04 -0.57 7.70
N ALA A 60 17.41 -1.85 7.54
CA ALA A 60 17.34 -2.80 8.64
C ALA A 60 18.43 -2.59 9.67
N ALA A 61 19.66 -2.28 9.23
CA ALA A 61 20.76 -1.96 10.12
C ALA A 61 20.46 -0.69 10.91
N PHE A 62 19.99 0.36 10.23
CA PHE A 62 19.53 1.60 10.85
C PHE A 62 18.56 1.34 12.00
N GLY A 63 17.47 0.59 11.75
CA GLY A 63 16.48 0.27 12.78
C GLY A 63 17.03 -0.55 13.95
N ARG A 64 17.91 -1.53 13.70
CA ARG A 64 18.56 -2.31 14.76
C ARG A 64 19.45 -1.45 15.64
N GLN A 65 20.20 -0.55 15.04
CA GLN A 65 21.11 0.33 15.74
C GLN A 65 20.37 1.41 16.53
N LEU A 66 19.31 1.99 15.96
CA LEU A 66 18.45 2.92 16.68
C LEU A 66 17.83 2.24 17.90
N ASN A 67 17.35 1.00 17.76
CA ASN A 67 16.86 0.21 18.87
C ASN A 67 17.92 -0.01 19.95
N LYS A 68 19.16 -0.37 19.57
CA LYS A 68 20.28 -0.57 20.50
C LYS A 68 20.61 0.72 21.25
N ALA A 69 20.75 1.83 20.53
CA ALA A 69 21.08 3.13 21.11
C ALA A 69 20.02 3.58 22.12
N LEU A 70 18.74 3.55 21.73
CA LEU A 70 17.62 3.89 22.63
C LEU A 70 17.52 2.96 23.85
N SER A 71 17.89 1.68 23.71
CA SER A 71 17.81 0.72 24.82
C SER A 71 18.99 0.81 25.80
N SER A 72 20.11 1.38 25.38
CA SER A 72 21.37 1.40 26.15
C SER A 72 21.39 2.35 27.35
N GLN A 73 20.30 3.08 27.62
CA GLN A 73 20.17 4.14 28.64
C GLN A 73 21.13 5.34 28.48
N ALA A 74 22.09 5.29 27.55
CA ALA A 74 22.94 6.41 27.18
C ALA A 74 22.13 7.56 26.54
N ARG A 75 22.68 8.78 26.63
CA ARG A 75 22.10 9.93 25.93
C ARG A 75 22.19 9.70 24.42
N LEU A 76 21.05 9.83 23.75
CA LEU A 76 20.97 9.73 22.30
C LEU A 76 21.34 11.06 21.67
N ASP A 77 22.19 11.01 20.67
CA ASP A 77 22.47 12.14 19.77
C ASP A 77 21.40 12.19 18.68
N VAL A 78 20.31 12.90 18.96
CA VAL A 78 19.13 12.98 18.08
C VAL A 78 19.45 13.60 16.73
N GLU A 79 20.27 14.65 16.71
CA GLU A 79 20.59 15.41 15.49
C GLU A 79 21.36 14.54 14.51
N ALA A 80 22.31 13.74 14.99
CA ALA A 80 23.01 12.78 14.14
C ALA A 80 22.03 11.80 13.46
N TRP A 81 21.05 11.23 14.18
CA TRP A 81 20.07 10.30 13.59
C TRP A 81 19.18 10.95 12.52
N LEU A 82 18.81 12.21 12.68
CA LEU A 82 18.03 12.94 11.69
C LEU A 82 18.87 13.22 10.44
N ALA A 83 20.09 13.73 10.61
CA ALA A 83 21.03 13.96 9.51
C ALA A 83 21.31 12.69 8.71
N LEU A 84 21.35 11.51 9.35
CA LEU A 84 21.47 10.23 8.65
C LEU A 84 20.32 9.99 7.67
N VAL A 85 19.08 10.31 8.06
CA VAL A 85 17.91 10.09 7.19
C VAL A 85 17.86 11.11 6.06
N GLU A 86 18.36 12.33 6.28
CA GLU A 86 18.44 13.37 5.24
C GLU A 86 19.36 12.98 4.07
N THR A 87 20.30 12.06 4.26
CA THR A 87 21.14 11.51 3.18
C THR A 87 20.36 10.61 2.20
N VAL A 88 19.17 10.16 2.58
CA VAL A 88 18.31 9.29 1.76
C VAL A 88 17.43 10.16 0.85
N PRO A 89 17.23 9.78 -0.43
CA PRO A 89 16.30 10.48 -1.32
C PRO A 89 14.95 10.72 -0.64
N TRP A 90 14.44 11.93 -0.76
CA TRP A 90 13.23 12.38 -0.05
C TRP A 90 12.04 11.40 -0.13
N PRO A 91 11.69 10.80 -1.29
CA PRO A 91 10.57 9.84 -1.37
C PRO A 91 10.76 8.55 -0.54
N LEU A 92 11.99 8.27 -0.08
CA LEU A 92 12.33 7.05 0.66
C LEU A 92 12.47 7.28 2.17
N GLN A 93 12.55 8.53 2.65
CA GLN A 93 12.79 8.83 4.06
C GLN A 93 11.71 8.23 4.97
N ASP A 94 10.44 8.29 4.55
CA ASP A 94 9.33 7.69 5.29
C ASP A 94 9.49 6.17 5.46
N TYR A 95 10.02 5.49 4.44
CA TYR A 95 10.28 4.06 4.50
C TYR A 95 11.41 3.71 5.47
N VAL A 96 12.41 4.58 5.63
CA VAL A 96 13.47 4.41 6.64
C VAL A 96 12.85 4.40 8.03
N TRP A 97 12.01 5.40 8.35
CA TRP A 97 11.38 5.51 9.66
C TRP A 97 10.42 4.36 9.96
N ARG A 98 9.61 3.93 8.98
CA ARG A 98 8.75 2.73 9.12
C ARG A 98 9.57 1.46 9.34
N ALA A 99 10.65 1.28 8.58
CA ALA A 99 11.54 0.14 8.74
C ALA A 99 12.21 0.16 10.12
N ALA A 100 12.55 1.33 10.65
CA ALA A 100 13.11 1.50 11.99
C ALA A 100 12.08 1.16 13.07
N GLU A 101 10.86 1.70 12.97
CA GLU A 101 9.75 1.47 13.90
C GLU A 101 9.48 -0.02 14.13
N THR A 102 9.44 -0.80 13.03
CA THR A 102 9.18 -2.25 13.09
C THR A 102 10.25 -3.05 13.86
N ARG A 103 11.39 -2.43 14.18
CA ARG A 103 12.52 -3.04 14.90
C ARG A 103 12.66 -2.54 16.33
N LEU A 104 11.86 -1.55 16.74
CA LEU A 104 11.92 -1.03 18.10
C LEU A 104 11.30 -2.01 19.10
N GLY A 105 12.11 -2.48 20.04
CA GLY A 105 11.68 -3.25 21.20
C GLY A 105 10.97 -2.39 22.25
N LYS A 106 10.44 -3.05 23.28
CA LYS A 106 9.69 -2.38 24.37
C LYS A 106 10.51 -1.28 25.06
N ALA A 107 11.77 -1.56 25.39
CA ALA A 107 12.67 -0.60 26.04
C ALA A 107 12.95 0.62 25.16
N ALA A 108 13.29 0.41 23.88
CA ALA A 108 13.51 1.49 22.93
C ALA A 108 12.26 2.36 22.73
N LYS A 109 11.08 1.76 22.62
CA LYS A 109 9.80 2.48 22.55
C LYS A 109 9.51 3.33 23.79
N ALA A 110 9.92 2.88 24.98
CA ALA A 110 9.79 3.66 26.20
C ALA A 110 10.78 4.84 26.22
N ALA A 111 12.03 4.60 25.82
CA ALA A 111 13.06 5.63 25.73
C ALA A 111 12.74 6.70 24.67
N LEU A 112 12.16 6.31 23.53
CA LEU A 112 11.77 7.21 22.44
C LEU A 112 10.74 8.27 22.89
N ARG A 113 9.87 7.94 23.86
CA ARG A 113 8.85 8.85 24.41
C ARG A 113 9.40 9.87 25.41
N ARG A 114 10.69 9.82 25.75
CA ARG A 114 11.31 10.79 26.67
C ARG A 114 11.42 12.16 26.00
N PRO A 115 11.35 13.28 26.74
CA PRO A 115 11.39 14.62 26.16
C PRO A 115 12.60 14.89 25.27
N ASN A 116 13.76 14.36 25.63
CA ASN A 116 15.01 14.55 24.89
C ASN A 116 15.04 13.82 23.52
N ASN A 117 14.10 12.90 23.27
CA ASN A 117 13.99 12.15 22.01
C ASN A 117 12.73 12.53 21.20
N ARG A 118 12.04 13.60 21.62
CA ARG A 118 10.71 13.98 21.10
C ARG A 118 10.69 14.13 19.59
N VAL A 119 11.70 14.77 18.99
CA VAL A 119 11.73 15.00 17.54
C VAL A 119 11.77 13.68 16.75
N LEU A 120 12.57 12.69 17.19
CA LEU A 120 12.58 11.35 16.56
C LEU A 120 11.24 10.62 16.73
N TRP A 121 10.62 10.77 17.91
CA TRP A 121 9.29 10.22 18.13
C TRP A 121 8.27 10.83 17.16
N GLU A 122 8.30 12.15 16.96
CA GLU A 122 7.41 12.87 16.04
C GLU A 122 7.59 12.39 14.60
N GLN A 123 8.83 12.18 14.13
CA GLN A 123 9.10 11.61 12.81
C GLN A 123 8.50 10.20 12.65
N ILE A 124 8.70 9.32 13.65
CA ILE A 124 8.20 7.95 13.60
C ILE A 124 6.67 7.90 13.66
N GLU A 125 6.04 8.74 14.49
CA GLU A 125 4.57 8.81 14.53
C GLU A 125 3.99 9.44 13.26
N ALA A 126 4.63 10.47 12.70
CA ALA A 126 4.19 11.09 11.46
C ALA A 126 4.10 10.04 10.34
N VAL A 127 5.18 9.27 10.14
CA VAL A 127 5.15 8.21 9.11
C VAL A 127 4.18 7.10 9.46
N ARG A 128 3.95 6.78 10.73
CA ARG A 128 2.97 5.77 11.13
C ARG A 128 1.54 6.15 10.69
N LEU A 129 1.22 7.43 10.72
CA LEU A 129 -0.09 7.98 10.39
C LEU A 129 -0.25 8.28 8.90
N CYS A 130 0.83 8.65 8.21
CA CYS A 130 0.80 8.87 6.78
C CYS A 130 0.59 7.57 6.00
N ARG A 131 -0.02 7.66 4.82
CA ARG A 131 -0.09 6.55 3.85
C ARG A 131 1.21 6.46 3.04
N PRO A 132 1.61 5.28 2.54
CA PRO A 132 2.80 5.13 1.70
C PRO A 132 2.55 5.71 0.29
N ASP A 133 3.61 6.15 -0.38
CA ASP A 133 3.58 6.54 -1.79
C ASP A 133 3.38 5.31 -2.70
N GLY A 134 2.45 5.39 -3.66
CA GLY A 134 2.19 4.34 -4.65
C GLY A 134 2.98 4.53 -5.95
N GLY A 135 3.67 5.65 -6.12
CA GLY A 135 4.50 6.03 -7.24
C GLY A 135 5.75 5.18 -7.41
N LYS A 136 6.45 5.34 -8.54
CA LYS A 136 7.67 4.55 -8.85
C LYS A 136 8.84 5.00 -7.98
N LEU A 137 9.23 4.11 -7.07
CA LEU A 137 10.35 4.33 -6.16
C LEU A 137 11.61 3.67 -6.71
N TYR A 138 12.75 4.31 -6.49
CA TYR A 138 14.05 3.80 -6.90
C TYR A 138 14.91 3.54 -5.66
N PHE A 139 15.01 2.27 -5.28
CA PHE A 139 15.87 1.84 -4.18
C PHE A 139 17.30 1.60 -4.67
N GLN A 140 18.30 1.92 -3.84
CA GLN A 140 19.70 1.69 -4.19
C GLN A 140 20.09 0.22 -4.09
N THR A 141 19.35 -0.57 -3.28
CA THR A 141 19.59 -2.01 -3.13
C THR A 141 18.27 -2.81 -3.05
N PRO A 142 18.25 -4.08 -3.49
CA PRO A 142 17.09 -4.97 -3.33
C PRO A 142 16.68 -5.17 -1.86
N LYS A 143 17.65 -5.06 -0.94
CA LYS A 143 17.40 -5.16 0.49
C LYS A 143 16.59 -3.97 1.02
N GLN A 144 16.93 -2.74 0.62
CA GLN A 144 16.15 -1.55 0.97
C GLN A 144 14.72 -1.67 0.44
N GLU A 145 14.55 -2.11 -0.80
CA GLU A 145 13.24 -2.34 -1.42
C GLU A 145 12.40 -3.34 -0.61
N PHE A 146 12.97 -4.50 -0.26
CA PHE A 146 12.29 -5.46 0.58
C PHE A 146 11.95 -4.91 1.97
N ASP A 147 12.90 -4.26 2.65
CA ASP A 147 12.68 -3.72 3.99
C ASP A 147 11.61 -2.63 4.02
N ALA A 148 11.56 -1.80 2.98
CA ALA A 148 10.55 -0.75 2.78
C ALA A 148 9.15 -1.35 2.62
N TYR A 149 8.95 -2.24 1.65
CA TYR A 149 7.63 -2.85 1.42
C TYR A 149 7.21 -3.81 2.54
N ALA A 150 8.14 -4.51 3.17
CA ALA A 150 7.85 -5.34 4.34
C ALA A 150 7.40 -4.50 5.55
N ALA A 151 7.90 -3.27 5.70
CA ALA A 151 7.44 -2.37 6.76
C ALA A 151 6.00 -1.91 6.52
N VAL A 152 5.64 -1.59 5.27
CA VAL A 152 4.24 -1.29 4.89
C VAL A 152 3.35 -2.51 5.12
N PHE A 153 3.75 -3.69 4.63
CA PHE A 153 2.98 -4.92 4.84
C PHE A 153 2.70 -5.16 6.32
N ARG A 154 3.73 -5.12 7.19
CA ARG A 154 3.56 -5.35 8.64
C ARG A 154 2.64 -4.34 9.33
N ARG A 155 2.51 -3.13 8.78
CA ARG A 155 1.68 -2.08 9.35
C ARG A 155 0.19 -2.27 9.02
N PHE A 156 -0.11 -2.65 7.78
CA PHE A 156 -1.49 -2.71 7.27
C PHE A 156 -2.06 -4.14 7.21
N ALA A 157 -1.22 -5.16 7.34
CA ALA A 157 -1.64 -6.55 7.38
C ALA A 157 -2.36 -6.90 8.69
N SER A 158 -3.32 -7.80 8.61
CA SER A 158 -3.90 -8.45 9.79
C SER A 158 -2.83 -9.22 10.59
N PRO A 159 -3.05 -9.50 11.89
CA PRO A 159 -2.13 -10.30 12.69
C PRO A 159 -1.79 -11.67 12.06
N MET A 160 -2.79 -12.34 11.47
CA MET A 160 -2.58 -13.62 10.79
C MET A 160 -1.72 -13.50 9.54
N ALA A 161 -1.93 -12.46 8.72
CA ALA A 161 -1.10 -12.20 7.55
C ALA A 161 0.34 -11.83 7.97
N CYS A 162 0.52 -11.08 9.05
CA CYS A 162 1.84 -10.82 9.63
C CYS A 162 2.54 -12.11 10.05
N MET A 163 1.86 -13.01 10.77
CA MET A 163 2.43 -14.30 11.17
C MET A 163 2.81 -15.15 9.96
N TYR A 164 1.94 -15.20 8.94
CA TYR A 164 2.17 -15.92 7.69
C TYR A 164 3.43 -15.41 6.97
N PHE A 165 3.53 -14.09 6.81
CA PHE A 165 4.70 -13.43 6.21
C PHE A 165 5.98 -13.67 7.02
N MET A 166 5.91 -13.56 8.34
CA MET A 166 7.06 -13.81 9.23
C MET A 166 7.53 -15.27 9.18
N GLY A 167 6.63 -16.20 8.89
CA GLY A 167 6.93 -17.62 8.63
C GLY A 167 7.63 -17.90 7.30
N GLY A 168 7.92 -16.89 6.47
CA GLY A 168 8.61 -17.07 5.19
C GLY A 168 7.69 -17.39 4.01
N MET A 169 6.38 -17.33 4.23
CA MET A 169 5.39 -17.61 3.20
C MET A 169 5.24 -16.42 2.24
N VAL A 170 4.93 -16.71 0.98
CA VAL A 170 4.69 -15.69 -0.04
C VAL A 170 3.48 -14.84 0.35
N SER A 171 3.66 -13.52 0.34
CA SER A 171 2.63 -12.55 0.71
C SER A 171 2.57 -11.44 -0.32
N LEU A 172 1.37 -10.95 -0.61
CA LEU A 172 1.14 -9.91 -1.61
C LEU A 172 0.79 -8.59 -0.94
N LEU A 173 1.37 -7.49 -1.42
CA LEU A 173 1.04 -6.12 -1.03
C LEU A 173 0.70 -5.33 -2.31
N SER A 174 -0.49 -4.74 -2.39
CA SER A 174 -0.78 -3.72 -3.38
C SER A 174 -0.83 -2.33 -2.77
N LEU A 175 -0.22 -1.37 -3.46
CA LEU A 175 -0.38 0.05 -3.24
C LEU A 175 -1.28 0.60 -4.33
N ARG A 176 -2.51 0.96 -3.98
CA ARG A 176 -3.51 1.50 -4.89
C ARG A 176 -3.34 3.00 -5.05
N ASN A 177 -3.13 3.44 -6.29
CA ASN A 177 -3.25 4.82 -6.71
C ASN A 177 -4.69 5.03 -7.20
N GLU A 178 -5.49 5.80 -6.47
CA GLU A 178 -6.90 6.01 -6.83
C GLU A 178 -7.03 6.67 -8.21
N SER A 179 -7.44 5.88 -9.20
CA SER A 179 -7.76 6.30 -10.56
C SER A 179 -9.27 6.34 -10.79
N SER A 180 -9.70 6.82 -11.96
CA SER A 180 -11.13 6.85 -12.32
C SER A 180 -11.51 5.57 -13.04
N THR A 181 -12.73 5.09 -12.86
CA THR A 181 -13.28 3.99 -13.66
C THR A 181 -13.34 4.35 -15.15
N LEU A 182 -13.33 5.65 -15.49
CA LEU A 182 -13.30 6.18 -16.86
C LEU A 182 -11.89 6.23 -17.48
N ALA A 183 -10.85 5.81 -16.76
CA ALA A 183 -9.49 5.78 -17.29
C ALA A 183 -9.40 4.94 -18.57
N HIS A 184 -8.65 5.45 -19.56
CA HIS A 184 -8.48 4.84 -20.89
C HIS A 184 -9.83 4.40 -21.49
N HIS A 185 -10.76 5.35 -21.65
CA HIS A 185 -12.08 5.06 -22.23
C HIS A 185 -12.88 3.97 -21.50
N GLY A 186 -12.67 3.85 -20.19
CA GLY A 186 -13.38 2.87 -19.36
C GLY A 186 -12.78 1.47 -19.38
N GLU A 187 -11.61 1.27 -19.99
CA GLU A 187 -10.91 -0.01 -20.04
C GLU A 187 -10.04 -0.25 -18.80
N GLY A 188 -9.76 0.80 -18.02
CA GLY A 188 -9.00 0.76 -16.78
C GLY A 188 -7.51 1.07 -16.96
N SER A 189 -6.75 1.06 -15.86
CA SER A 189 -5.34 1.46 -15.82
C SER A 189 -4.52 0.51 -14.95
N TYR A 190 -3.26 0.29 -15.34
CA TYR A 190 -2.27 -0.48 -14.57
C TYR A 190 -1.32 0.46 -13.81
N ASP A 191 -1.90 1.43 -13.10
CA ASP A 191 -1.19 2.47 -12.34
C ASP A 191 -0.93 2.10 -10.88
N ASP A 192 -1.50 1.00 -10.40
CA ASP A 192 -1.22 0.45 -9.08
C ASP A 192 0.05 -0.39 -9.08
N ARG A 193 0.57 -0.65 -7.88
CA ARG A 193 1.73 -1.52 -7.68
C ARG A 193 1.42 -2.72 -6.82
N LEU A 194 1.61 -3.90 -7.39
CA LEU A 194 1.70 -5.15 -6.64
C LEU A 194 3.15 -5.47 -6.29
N VAL A 195 3.39 -5.87 -5.06
CA VAL A 195 4.67 -6.35 -4.55
C VAL A 195 4.46 -7.77 -4.03
N VAL A 196 5.15 -8.73 -4.65
CA VAL A 196 5.27 -10.09 -4.14
C VAL A 196 6.42 -10.12 -3.14
N LEU A 197 6.12 -10.37 -1.88
CA LEU A 197 7.08 -10.41 -0.78
C LEU A 197 7.32 -11.85 -0.35
N ARG A 198 8.60 -12.23 -0.23
CA ARG A 198 9.01 -13.48 0.40
C ARG A 198 10.16 -13.25 1.34
N ARG A 199 9.96 -13.56 2.62
CA ARG A 199 11.02 -13.49 3.62
C ARG A 199 11.96 -14.69 3.49
N ILE A 200 13.27 -14.44 3.51
CA ILE A 200 14.33 -15.46 3.48
C ILE A 200 15.30 -15.13 4.63
N GLY A 201 15.14 -15.82 5.76
CA GLY A 201 15.90 -15.57 6.98
C GLY A 201 15.69 -14.16 7.55
N SER A 202 16.78 -13.41 7.71
CA SER A 202 16.77 -11.99 8.16
C SER A 202 16.57 -11.00 7.00
N THR A 203 16.51 -11.49 5.77
CA THR A 203 16.34 -10.73 4.53
C THR A 203 15.06 -11.17 3.81
N GLY A 204 14.88 -10.75 2.57
CA GLY A 204 13.84 -11.27 1.70
C GLY A 204 13.94 -10.70 0.31
N MET A 205 12.98 -11.10 -0.51
CA MET A 205 12.83 -10.67 -1.89
C MET A 205 11.52 -9.92 -2.05
N ALA A 206 11.59 -8.83 -2.80
CA ALA A 206 10.44 -8.14 -3.35
C ALA A 206 10.49 -8.29 -4.87
N THR A 207 9.34 -8.52 -5.50
CA THR A 207 9.21 -8.46 -6.96
C THR A 207 7.96 -7.69 -7.30
N LEU A 208 8.12 -6.68 -8.15
CA LEU A 208 7.09 -5.69 -8.43
C LEU A 208 6.39 -6.02 -9.74
N PHE A 209 5.07 -5.83 -9.75
CA PHE A 209 4.24 -5.94 -10.94
C PHE A 209 3.30 -4.74 -11.02
N PRO A 210 3.06 -4.18 -12.21
CA PRO A 210 1.91 -3.31 -12.41
C PRO A 210 0.63 -4.11 -12.20
N ILE A 211 -0.38 -3.48 -11.60
CA ILE A 211 -1.70 -4.08 -11.35
C ILE A 211 -2.79 -3.01 -11.53
N CYS A 212 -4.01 -3.46 -11.79
CA CYS A 212 -5.22 -2.66 -11.73
C CYS A 212 -6.07 -3.17 -10.57
N THR A 213 -6.47 -2.29 -9.67
CA THR A 213 -7.34 -2.62 -8.53
C THR A 213 -8.69 -1.91 -8.57
N GLU A 214 -8.93 -1.16 -9.65
CA GLU A 214 -10.18 -0.45 -9.97
C GLU A 214 -10.99 -1.23 -11.02
N PRO A 215 -12.32 -1.05 -11.06
CA PRO A 215 -13.14 -1.53 -12.17
C PRO A 215 -13.10 -0.55 -13.36
N GLY A 216 -13.19 -1.08 -14.58
CA GLY A 216 -13.38 -0.29 -15.79
C GLY A 216 -14.84 0.06 -16.05
N ALA A 217 -15.12 1.30 -16.45
CA ALA A 217 -16.46 1.78 -16.78
C ALA A 217 -17.14 1.03 -17.94
N GLN A 218 -16.39 0.29 -18.76
CA GLN A 218 -16.96 -0.61 -19.77
C GLN A 218 -17.92 -1.66 -19.19
N TYR A 219 -17.85 -1.91 -17.89
CA TYR A 219 -18.74 -2.83 -17.16
C TYR A 219 -19.90 -2.14 -16.42
N SER A 220 -19.97 -0.80 -16.46
CA SER A 220 -20.99 -0.02 -15.76
C SER A 220 -22.33 -0.09 -16.50
N GLN A 221 -23.44 -0.26 -15.79
CA GLN A 221 -24.77 -0.12 -16.38
C GLN A 221 -24.97 1.26 -17.03
N ARG A 222 -24.35 2.31 -16.46
CA ARG A 222 -24.47 3.69 -16.97
C ARG A 222 -23.83 3.84 -18.36
N ALA A 223 -22.75 3.10 -18.64
CA ALA A 223 -22.12 3.06 -19.97
C ALA A 223 -23.02 2.42 -21.06
N SER A 224 -24.03 1.63 -20.67
CA SER A 224 -25.02 1.12 -21.64
C SER A 224 -25.95 2.22 -22.16
N ASN A 225 -26.12 3.32 -21.41
CA ASN A 225 -26.92 4.46 -21.82
C ASN A 225 -26.05 5.48 -22.59
N ARG A 226 -26.12 5.46 -23.92
CA ARG A 226 -25.38 6.39 -24.80
C ARG A 226 -25.72 7.87 -24.60
N GLN A 227 -26.77 8.20 -23.85
CA GLN A 227 -27.15 9.57 -23.54
C GLN A 227 -26.43 10.12 -22.30
N ASP A 228 -25.84 9.26 -21.46
CA ASP A 228 -25.04 9.69 -20.32
C ASP A 228 -23.67 10.20 -20.82
N ARG A 229 -23.54 11.52 -20.90
CA ARG A 229 -22.33 12.18 -21.42
C ARG A 229 -21.07 11.87 -20.62
N ARG A 230 -21.20 11.48 -19.34
CA ARG A 230 -20.05 11.11 -18.50
C ARG A 230 -19.31 9.89 -19.04
N TYR A 231 -20.04 8.99 -19.68
CA TYR A 231 -19.52 7.75 -20.28
C TYR A 231 -19.28 7.91 -21.79
N GLY A 232 -19.21 9.14 -22.29
CA GLY A 232 -18.88 9.42 -23.69
C GLY A 232 -17.52 8.80 -24.07
N GLY A 233 -17.52 7.97 -25.12
CA GLY A 233 -16.32 7.28 -25.58
C GLY A 233 -16.01 5.96 -24.86
N VAL A 234 -16.82 5.54 -23.89
CA VAL A 234 -16.67 4.23 -23.25
C VAL A 234 -17.22 3.12 -24.15
N HIS A 235 -16.43 2.08 -24.38
CA HIS A 235 -16.85 0.88 -25.09
C HIS A 235 -17.58 -0.09 -24.15
N PHE A 236 -18.90 0.02 -24.06
CA PHE A 236 -19.71 -0.86 -23.20
C PHE A 236 -19.58 -2.34 -23.59
N SER A 237 -19.25 -3.19 -22.60
CA SER A 237 -19.10 -4.63 -22.75
C SER A 237 -20.32 -5.39 -22.24
N LYS A 238 -20.61 -5.27 -20.95
CA LYS A 238 -21.75 -5.88 -20.26
C LYS A 238 -22.00 -5.15 -18.94
N THR A 239 -23.14 -5.40 -18.31
CA THR A 239 -23.40 -4.88 -16.97
C THR A 239 -22.90 -5.85 -15.91
N ASP A 240 -21.93 -5.40 -15.11
CA ASP A 240 -21.56 -6.01 -13.84
C ASP A 240 -21.92 -5.07 -12.67
N GLY A 241 -21.84 -5.59 -11.45
CA GLY A 241 -22.16 -4.82 -10.25
C GLY A 241 -23.58 -5.03 -9.73
N GLU A 242 -23.93 -4.23 -8.74
CA GLU A 242 -25.11 -4.42 -7.89
C GLU A 242 -25.77 -3.08 -7.59
N ASP A 243 -27.10 -3.03 -7.63
CA ASP A 243 -27.87 -1.85 -7.20
C ASP A 243 -27.92 -1.85 -5.66
N VAL A 244 -27.15 -0.98 -5.02
CA VAL A 244 -27.02 -0.93 -3.55
C VAL A 244 -27.80 0.22 -2.92
N ASN A 245 -28.13 1.26 -3.69
CA ASN A 245 -28.87 2.42 -3.24
C ASN A 245 -30.36 2.39 -3.65
N ASN A 246 -30.81 1.35 -4.37
CA ASN A 246 -32.16 1.12 -4.90
C ASN A 246 -32.60 2.11 -6.00
N ASP A 247 -31.68 2.70 -6.75
CA ASP A 247 -31.98 3.62 -7.87
C ASP A 247 -32.24 2.89 -9.21
N LYS A 248 -32.22 1.55 -9.22
CA LYS A 248 -32.37 0.67 -10.40
C LYS A 248 -31.17 0.66 -11.35
N ILE A 249 -30.03 1.18 -10.91
CA ILE A 249 -28.77 1.16 -11.63
C ILE A 249 -27.80 0.28 -10.85
N LYS A 250 -27.16 -0.65 -11.55
CA LYS A 250 -26.10 -1.49 -10.96
C LYS A 250 -24.80 -0.72 -10.89
N ASP A 251 -24.23 -0.68 -9.69
CA ASP A 251 -23.01 0.06 -9.38
C ASP A 251 -21.79 -0.88 -9.42
N LEU A 252 -20.74 -0.45 -10.12
CA LEU A 252 -19.45 -1.13 -10.10
C LEU A 252 -18.84 -1.08 -8.70
N GLY A 253 -18.06 -2.10 -8.36
CA GLY A 253 -17.48 -2.22 -7.03
C GLY A 253 -15.97 -2.42 -7.07
N ARG A 254 -15.25 -1.76 -6.18
CA ARG A 254 -13.82 -2.03 -5.91
C ARG A 254 -13.66 -2.62 -4.51
N LEU A 255 -12.68 -3.51 -4.32
CA LEU A 255 -12.31 -3.94 -2.96
C LEU A 255 -11.95 -2.72 -2.11
N ILE A 256 -12.43 -2.67 -0.87
CA ILE A 256 -11.94 -1.68 0.10
C ILE A 256 -10.47 -1.97 0.46
N GLU A 257 -9.79 -1.05 1.13
CA GLU A 257 -8.48 -1.38 1.70
C GLU A 257 -8.63 -2.47 2.77
N GLY A 258 -7.64 -3.36 2.88
CA GLY A 258 -7.70 -4.44 3.86
C GLY A 258 -6.78 -5.62 3.60
N THR A 259 -6.99 -6.67 4.40
CA THR A 259 -6.28 -7.95 4.26
C THR A 259 -7.25 -9.03 3.80
N TYR A 260 -6.84 -9.74 2.75
CA TYR A 260 -7.63 -10.74 2.05
C TYR A 260 -6.90 -12.08 2.02
N HIS A 261 -7.64 -13.17 2.18
CA HIS A 261 -7.10 -14.52 2.10
C HIS A 261 -7.55 -15.20 0.81
N TYR A 262 -6.59 -15.41 -0.08
CA TYR A 262 -6.81 -15.94 -1.41
C TYR A 262 -6.36 -17.40 -1.52
N TYR A 263 -7.10 -18.13 -2.33
CA TYR A 263 -6.86 -19.53 -2.67
C TYR A 263 -6.81 -19.65 -4.19
N GLU A 264 -6.15 -20.68 -4.68
CA GLU A 264 -6.21 -21.00 -6.10
C GLU A 264 -7.67 -21.25 -6.51
N LYS A 265 -8.11 -20.58 -7.57
CA LYS A 265 -9.44 -20.73 -8.14
C LYS A 265 -9.48 -21.97 -9.02
N PRO A 266 -10.35 -22.97 -8.73
CA PRO A 266 -10.54 -24.10 -9.62
C PRO A 266 -10.95 -23.66 -11.03
N GLY A 267 -10.33 -24.25 -12.04
CA GLY A 267 -10.55 -23.91 -13.46
C GLY A 267 -9.97 -22.56 -13.91
N GLY A 268 -9.31 -21.82 -13.02
CA GLY A 268 -8.73 -20.52 -13.35
C GLY A 268 -9.76 -19.43 -13.69
N HIS A 269 -9.29 -18.35 -14.32
CA HIS A 269 -10.10 -17.25 -14.84
C HIS A 269 -9.40 -16.61 -16.04
N VAL A 270 -10.16 -16.16 -17.04
CA VAL A 270 -9.64 -15.60 -18.31
C VAL A 270 -8.55 -16.50 -18.93
N GLY A 271 -8.77 -17.82 -18.95
CA GLY A 271 -7.84 -18.79 -19.56
C GLY A 271 -6.51 -19.01 -18.83
N ALA A 272 -6.32 -18.46 -17.62
CA ALA A 272 -5.11 -18.66 -16.82
C ALA A 272 -5.42 -19.01 -15.36
N ARG A 273 -4.39 -19.46 -14.64
CA ARG A 273 -4.47 -19.68 -13.19
C ARG A 273 -4.86 -18.38 -12.49
N ALA A 274 -5.80 -18.42 -11.56
CA ALA A 274 -6.31 -17.25 -10.87
C ALA A 274 -6.49 -17.56 -9.39
N PHE A 275 -6.72 -16.52 -8.59
CA PHE A 275 -6.97 -16.66 -7.16
C PHE A 275 -8.31 -16.05 -6.79
N GLN A 276 -9.02 -16.70 -5.86
CA GLN A 276 -10.27 -16.21 -5.31
C GLN A 276 -10.29 -16.32 -3.79
N THR A 277 -11.08 -15.48 -3.14
CA THR A 277 -11.39 -15.62 -1.73
C THR A 277 -12.49 -16.67 -1.53
N ARG A 278 -12.64 -17.16 -0.30
CA ARG A 278 -13.72 -18.11 0.08
C ARG A 278 -14.87 -17.48 0.84
N ILE A 279 -14.68 -16.23 1.28
CA ILE A 279 -15.66 -15.49 2.06
C ILE A 279 -16.17 -14.32 1.24
N THR A 280 -17.34 -13.83 1.58
CA THR A 280 -17.88 -12.62 0.98
C THR A 280 -16.99 -11.42 1.24
N GLN A 281 -16.72 -10.65 0.19
CA GLN A 281 -15.90 -9.45 0.24
C GLN A 281 -16.74 -8.21 0.49
N VAL A 282 -16.11 -7.23 1.13
CA VAL A 282 -16.64 -5.88 1.26
C VAL A 282 -16.06 -5.03 0.14
N VAL A 283 -16.92 -4.31 -0.56
CA VAL A 283 -16.54 -3.42 -1.67
C VAL A 283 -17.13 -2.04 -1.46
N GLU A 284 -16.48 -1.04 -2.06
CA GLU A 284 -17.00 0.30 -2.24
C GLU A 284 -17.63 0.40 -3.63
N ARG A 285 -18.77 1.08 -3.74
CA ARG A 285 -19.57 1.22 -4.96
C ARG A 285 -19.62 2.69 -5.39
N ASP A 286 -19.49 2.93 -6.69
CA ASP A 286 -19.65 4.23 -7.35
C ASP A 286 -21.16 4.43 -7.59
N THR A 287 -21.87 4.90 -6.58
CA THR A 287 -23.34 4.92 -6.55
C THR A 287 -23.92 6.19 -7.16
N ASP A 288 -23.12 7.26 -7.29
CA ASP A 288 -23.51 8.45 -8.05
C ASP A 288 -23.10 8.37 -9.55
N GLY A 289 -22.19 7.45 -9.88
CA GLY A 289 -21.75 7.16 -11.24
C GLY A 289 -20.82 8.21 -11.82
N ASP A 290 -20.09 8.96 -10.99
CA ASP A 290 -19.10 9.94 -11.44
C ASP A 290 -17.76 9.31 -11.86
N GLY A 291 -17.63 8.00 -11.69
CA GLY A 291 -16.44 7.24 -12.03
C GLY A 291 -15.34 7.33 -10.97
N ARG A 292 -15.66 7.78 -9.77
CA ARG A 292 -14.81 7.78 -8.58
C ARG A 292 -15.54 7.04 -7.46
N PHE A 293 -14.78 6.74 -6.41
CA PHE A 293 -15.30 6.09 -5.21
C PHE A 293 -14.93 7.00 -4.04
N THR A 294 -15.91 7.77 -3.58
CA THR A 294 -15.67 8.85 -2.64
C THR A 294 -16.64 8.81 -1.48
N THR A 295 -16.42 9.68 -0.49
CA THR A 295 -17.38 9.80 0.61
C THR A 295 -18.74 10.37 0.20
N ALA A 296 -18.84 10.96 -0.99
CA ALA A 296 -20.08 11.52 -1.53
C ALA A 296 -21.06 10.43 -2.00
N ASP A 297 -20.56 9.24 -2.34
CA ASP A 297 -21.39 8.11 -2.79
C ASP A 297 -22.35 7.64 -1.69
N PRO A 298 -23.68 7.77 -1.88
CA PRO A 298 -24.67 7.30 -0.92
C PRO A 298 -24.66 5.77 -0.82
N ASN A 299 -24.69 5.22 0.40
CA ASN A 299 -24.74 3.77 0.65
C ASN A 299 -23.63 2.96 -0.05
N ARG A 300 -22.47 3.56 -0.31
CA ARG A 300 -21.39 2.98 -1.12
C ARG A 300 -20.78 1.68 -0.58
N ILE A 301 -20.89 1.41 0.72
CA ILE A 301 -20.27 0.23 1.32
C ILE A 301 -21.19 -0.97 1.16
N ASP A 302 -20.82 -1.85 0.23
CA ASP A 302 -21.49 -3.13 0.02
C ASP A 302 -20.73 -4.24 0.75
N ALA A 303 -21.28 -4.66 1.89
CA ALA A 303 -20.69 -5.71 2.71
C ALA A 303 -21.05 -7.14 2.26
N ARG A 304 -21.90 -7.32 1.24
CA ARG A 304 -22.54 -8.63 0.97
C ARG A 304 -22.60 -9.05 -0.48
N LYS A 305 -22.94 -8.14 -1.40
CA LYS A 305 -23.36 -8.54 -2.75
C LYS A 305 -22.19 -8.80 -3.69
N ALA A 306 -20.97 -8.32 -3.38
CA ALA A 306 -19.76 -8.71 -4.11
C ALA A 306 -19.44 -10.21 -4.02
N GLY A 307 -19.89 -10.92 -2.98
CA GLY A 307 -19.60 -12.35 -2.81
C GLY A 307 -18.10 -12.64 -2.88
N THR A 308 -17.71 -13.65 -3.65
CA THR A 308 -16.31 -14.08 -3.83
C THR A 308 -15.74 -13.71 -5.21
N SER A 309 -16.38 -12.78 -5.95
CA SER A 309 -16.09 -12.53 -7.37
C SER A 309 -14.85 -11.66 -7.64
N MET A 310 -14.25 -11.07 -6.61
CA MET A 310 -13.06 -10.20 -6.74
C MET A 310 -11.79 -11.06 -6.82
N PHE A 311 -11.43 -11.48 -8.03
CA PHE A 311 -10.30 -12.39 -8.27
C PHE A 311 -8.96 -11.66 -8.41
N ILE A 312 -7.85 -12.38 -8.24
CA ILE A 312 -6.55 -12.00 -8.79
C ILE A 312 -6.34 -12.77 -10.09
N HIS A 313 -6.22 -12.09 -11.24
CA HIS A 313 -6.08 -12.73 -12.55
C HIS A 313 -5.31 -11.89 -13.57
N GLN A 314 -5.13 -12.43 -14.79
CA GLN A 314 -4.55 -11.68 -15.90
C GLN A 314 -5.59 -10.78 -16.59
N GLY A 315 -5.16 -9.61 -17.05
CA GLY A 315 -5.92 -8.76 -17.97
C GLY A 315 -5.25 -8.66 -19.33
N GLY A 316 -5.49 -7.57 -20.06
CA GLY A 316 -4.82 -7.25 -21.32
C GLY A 316 -3.32 -7.00 -21.18
N LYS A 317 -2.67 -6.69 -22.31
CA LYS A 317 -1.21 -6.45 -22.35
C LYS A 317 -0.91 -5.00 -22.00
N ASP A 318 0.08 -4.74 -21.16
CA ASP A 318 0.53 -3.37 -20.84
C ASP A 318 1.41 -2.72 -21.94
N SER A 319 1.66 -3.44 -23.04
CA SER A 319 2.51 -3.00 -24.14
C SER A 319 1.77 -2.19 -25.21
N VAL A 320 0.47 -1.96 -25.02
CA VAL A 320 -0.35 -1.09 -25.88
C VAL A 320 -0.63 0.21 -25.15
N LEU A 321 -0.95 1.28 -25.90
CA LEU A 321 -1.15 2.61 -25.34
C LEU A 321 -2.27 2.64 -24.30
N GLU A 322 -3.37 1.94 -24.59
CA GLU A 322 -4.57 1.87 -23.75
C GLU A 322 -4.84 0.37 -23.50
N PRO A 323 -4.32 -0.16 -22.39
CA PRO A 323 -4.44 -1.58 -22.13
C PRO A 323 -5.76 -1.90 -21.42
N ASP A 324 -6.57 -2.75 -22.05
CA ASP A 324 -7.80 -3.22 -21.42
C ASP A 324 -7.52 -4.14 -20.24
N THR A 325 -7.93 -3.71 -19.04
CA THR A 325 -7.68 -4.44 -17.81
C THR A 325 -8.61 -5.63 -17.64
N TRP A 326 -9.75 -5.67 -18.35
CA TRP A 326 -10.82 -6.66 -18.16
C TRP A 326 -11.29 -6.81 -16.71
N SER A 327 -11.23 -5.72 -15.93
CA SER A 327 -11.55 -5.72 -14.51
C SER A 327 -12.94 -5.10 -14.26
N ALA A 328 -13.85 -5.89 -13.68
CA ALA A 328 -15.09 -5.39 -13.07
C ALA A 328 -14.96 -5.22 -11.54
N GLY A 329 -13.73 -5.04 -11.04
CA GLY A 329 -13.40 -4.93 -9.60
C GLY A 329 -12.33 -5.92 -9.13
N CYS A 330 -11.86 -6.77 -10.05
CA CYS A 330 -10.78 -7.72 -9.83
C CYS A 330 -9.42 -7.02 -9.66
N GLN A 331 -8.44 -7.79 -9.19
CA GLN A 331 -7.06 -7.39 -8.98
C GLN A 331 -6.24 -7.94 -10.15
N THR A 332 -6.03 -7.10 -11.16
CA THR A 332 -5.68 -7.58 -12.49
C THR A 332 -4.27 -7.21 -12.89
N ILE A 333 -3.48 -8.18 -13.33
CA ILE A 333 -2.08 -7.99 -13.72
C ILE A 333 -1.98 -8.16 -15.24
N PRO A 334 -1.14 -7.38 -15.96
CA PRO A 334 -1.06 -7.50 -17.41
C PRO A 334 -0.64 -8.91 -17.87
N THR A 335 -1.28 -9.45 -18.92
CA THR A 335 -1.03 -10.84 -19.38
C THR A 335 0.44 -11.10 -19.74
N ASN A 336 1.12 -10.13 -20.36
CA ASN A 336 2.54 -10.24 -20.71
C ASN A 336 3.48 -10.23 -19.50
N ARG A 337 2.98 -9.87 -18.31
CA ARG A 337 3.70 -9.97 -17.02
C ARG A 337 3.23 -11.16 -16.19
N TYR A 338 2.04 -11.68 -16.47
CA TYR A 338 1.35 -12.63 -15.59
C TYR A 338 2.08 -13.94 -15.40
N LYS A 339 2.73 -14.48 -16.44
CA LYS A 339 3.56 -15.69 -16.32
C LYS A 339 4.69 -15.50 -15.30
N ALA A 340 5.35 -14.34 -15.31
CA ALA A 340 6.40 -14.03 -14.35
C ALA A 340 5.82 -13.86 -12.94
N PHE A 341 4.66 -13.21 -12.80
CA PHE A 341 3.94 -13.14 -11.53
C PHE A 341 3.65 -14.53 -10.95
N LEU A 342 3.08 -15.43 -11.74
CA LEU A 342 2.77 -16.80 -11.30
C LEU A 342 4.03 -17.60 -10.93
N ALA A 343 5.15 -17.36 -11.62
CA ALA A 343 6.44 -17.96 -11.29
C ALA A 343 6.98 -17.45 -9.95
N THR A 344 6.89 -16.14 -9.70
CA THR A 344 7.30 -15.52 -8.42
C THR A 344 6.41 -15.99 -7.26
N VAL A 345 5.10 -16.08 -7.48
CA VAL A 345 4.16 -16.58 -6.47
C VAL A 345 4.35 -18.07 -6.20
N GLY A 346 4.69 -18.86 -7.21
CA GLY A 346 4.84 -20.31 -7.10
C GLY A 346 3.48 -21.03 -7.03
N ARG A 347 3.35 -22.03 -6.16
CA ARG A 347 2.11 -22.80 -5.93
C ARG A 347 1.77 -22.91 -4.44
N PRO A 348 1.56 -21.79 -3.73
CA PRO A 348 1.19 -21.86 -2.34
C PRO A 348 -0.26 -22.37 -2.22
N PRO A 349 -0.61 -23.13 -1.16
CA PRO A 349 -1.99 -23.60 -0.96
C PRO A 349 -2.99 -22.47 -0.73
N SER A 350 -2.49 -21.32 -0.24
CA SER A 350 -3.22 -20.05 -0.10
C SER A 350 -2.20 -18.92 0.03
N LEU A 351 -2.64 -17.67 -0.06
CA LEU A 351 -1.79 -16.50 0.15
C LEU A 351 -2.58 -15.35 0.78
N PHE A 352 -1.90 -14.49 1.52
CA PHE A 352 -2.48 -13.23 1.98
C PHE A 352 -2.18 -12.10 0.99
N TYR A 353 -3.20 -11.31 0.71
CA TYR A 353 -3.16 -10.09 -0.09
C TYR A 353 -3.54 -8.90 0.77
N VAL A 354 -2.64 -7.93 0.88
CA VAL A 354 -2.86 -6.69 1.62
C VAL A 354 -2.98 -5.57 0.61
N LEU A 355 -4.13 -4.89 0.61
CA LEU A 355 -4.42 -3.77 -0.27
C LEU A 355 -4.43 -2.49 0.56
N VAL A 356 -3.60 -1.52 0.17
CA VAL A 356 -3.44 -0.24 0.85
C VAL A 356 -3.70 0.87 -0.15
N ASN A 357 -4.61 1.81 0.17
CA ASN A 357 -4.72 3.03 -0.62
C ASN A 357 -3.49 3.90 -0.35
N ALA A 358 -2.77 4.28 -1.39
CA ALA A 358 -1.57 5.10 -1.32
C ALA A 358 -1.87 6.55 -0.93
N ALA A 359 -0.85 7.28 -0.48
CA ALA A 359 -0.91 8.72 -0.35
C ALA A 359 -0.99 9.35 -1.75
N ARG A 360 -1.89 10.34 -1.91
CA ARG A 360 -1.93 11.19 -3.10
C ARG A 360 -0.89 12.30 -3.02
#